data_AF-A0A7W0FLC1-F1
#
_entry.id   AF-A0A7W0FLC1-F1
#
_cell.length_a   1.000
_cell.length_b   1.000
_cell.length_c   1.000
_cell.angle_alpha   90.00
_cell.angle_beta   90.00
_cell.angle_gamma   90.00
#
_symmetry.space_group_name_H-M   'P 1'
#
loop_
_entity.id
_entity.type
_entity.pdbx_description
1 polymer ?
#
loop_
_entity_poly.entity_id
_entity_poly.type
_entity_poly.pdbx_seq_one_letter_code
_entity_poly.pdbx_strand_id
1 'polypeptide(L)'
;MATTSKVLGYLPSDTPPFGRMVLLGFQHVLTMFPATVLCALLMHFDVSTVLTITGFGTIVALLGSKFAINTYIPLYYGSSFSYIAAVVSIIGVLEPDLAFGAVASPESISVVTAGFLVTGVINVLIGLLIRVTGGKKSLDKILPAEVTGSVAIVIGIGLAYTALTMASGTCCGVEANMAPTLKWWLAALITFLAAVIFSVYLQGKGFIGMLPILLAMILGYVVAIPIGLVDFSTIGASGWITVPKIVFPVFNDALTATALIGIGVMAIAT
;
A
#
# COMPACT_ATOMS: atom_id res chain seq x y z
N MET A 1 -39.81 -18.19 -0.66
CA MET A 1 -39.68 -17.34 0.56
C MET A 1 -38.24 -16.86 0.61
N ALA A 2 -37.95 -15.68 0.07
CA ALA A 2 -36.60 -15.13 0.08
C ALA A 2 -36.24 -14.78 1.52
N THR A 3 -35.31 -15.53 2.10
CA THR A 3 -34.70 -15.20 3.40
C THR A 3 -34.03 -13.85 3.24
N THR A 4 -34.69 -12.81 3.75
CA THR A 4 -34.12 -11.48 3.88
C THR A 4 -32.97 -11.60 4.86
N SER A 5 -31.77 -11.87 4.36
CA SER A 5 -30.57 -11.77 5.19
C SER A 5 -30.53 -10.33 5.68
N LYS A 6 -30.73 -10.11 6.99
CA LYS A 6 -30.55 -8.79 7.60
C LYS A 6 -29.15 -8.33 7.18
N VAL A 7 -29.09 -7.35 6.27
CA VAL A 7 -27.85 -6.68 5.93
C VAL A 7 -27.45 -5.93 7.20
N LEU A 8 -26.57 -6.56 7.97
CA LEU A 8 -26.06 -6.01 9.22
C LEU A 8 -24.94 -5.01 8.85
N GLY A 9 -25.34 -3.88 8.28
CA GLY A 9 -24.44 -2.77 7.97
C GLY A 9 -24.46 -1.76 9.10
N TYR A 10 -23.28 -1.33 9.54
CA TYR A 10 -23.13 -0.16 10.41
C TYR A 10 -22.92 1.06 9.52
N LEU A 11 -23.63 2.15 9.82
CA LEU A 11 -23.36 3.45 9.19
C LEU A 11 -22.07 4.06 9.78
N PRO A 12 -21.43 5.02 9.09
CA PRO A 12 -20.21 5.67 9.59
C PRO A 12 -20.35 6.34 10.96
N SER A 13 -21.58 6.71 11.34
CA SER A 13 -21.92 7.30 12.63
C SER A 13 -22.22 6.28 13.73
N ASP A 14 -22.39 5.00 13.39
CA ASP A 14 -22.82 3.99 14.33
C ASP A 14 -21.63 3.47 15.15
N THR A 15 -21.84 3.31 16.46
CA THR A 15 -20.86 2.70 17.35
C THR A 15 -21.24 1.25 17.62
N PRO A 16 -20.63 0.27 16.92
CA PRO A 16 -20.89 -1.15 17.19
C PRO A 16 -20.48 -1.53 18.62
N PRO A 17 -21.02 -2.63 19.17
CA PRO A 17 -20.57 -3.18 20.46
C PRO A 17 -19.06 -3.39 20.46
N PHE A 18 -18.39 -3.16 21.59
CA PHE A 18 -16.92 -3.18 21.71
C PHE A 18 -16.26 -4.41 21.05
N GLY A 19 -16.78 -5.62 21.31
CA GLY A 19 -16.25 -6.84 20.68
C GLY A 19 -16.35 -6.84 19.15
N ARG A 20 -17.46 -6.35 18.58
CA ARG A 20 -17.61 -6.21 17.12
C ARG A 20 -16.72 -5.09 16.57
N MET A 21 -16.54 -4.01 17.31
CA MET A 21 -15.65 -2.91 16.92
C MET A 21 -14.21 -3.39 16.78
N VAL A 22 -13.72 -4.13 17.77
CA VAL A 22 -12.38 -4.72 17.73
C VAL A 22 -12.24 -5.69 16.57
N LEU A 23 -13.20 -6.60 16.37
CA LEU A 23 -13.18 -7.55 15.26
C LEU A 23 -13.17 -6.86 13.88
N LEU A 24 -14.03 -5.86 13.66
CA LEU A 24 -14.10 -5.10 12.42
C LEU A 24 -12.84 -4.24 12.18
N GLY A 25 -12.23 -3.72 13.25
CA GLY A 25 -10.95 -3.02 13.18
C GLY A 25 -9.81 -3.95 12.76
N PHE A 26 -9.69 -5.11 13.40
CA PHE A 26 -8.74 -6.15 12.97
C PHE A 26 -8.97 -6.56 11.53
N GLN A 27 -10.22 -6.68 11.10
CA GLN A 27 -10.54 -6.98 9.71
C GLN A 27 -9.98 -5.93 8.75
N HIS A 28 -10.17 -4.65 9.04
CA HIS A 28 -9.63 -3.55 8.22
C HIS A 28 -8.12 -3.56 8.14
N VAL A 29 -7.44 -3.84 9.26
CA VAL A 29 -5.98 -3.95 9.28
C VAL A 29 -5.53 -5.12 8.40
N LEU A 30 -6.16 -6.28 8.58
CA LEU A 30 -5.83 -7.51 7.84
C LEU A 30 -6.09 -7.40 6.34
N THR A 31 -7.10 -6.63 5.91
CA THR A 31 -7.37 -6.40 4.48
C THR A 31 -6.38 -5.43 3.83
N MET A 32 -5.97 -4.39 4.54
CA MET A 32 -5.08 -3.35 3.99
C MET A 32 -3.59 -3.68 4.13
N PHE A 33 -3.26 -4.64 5.01
CA PHE A 33 -1.89 -5.06 5.31
C PHE A 33 -1.11 -5.51 4.07
N PRO A 34 -1.58 -6.45 3.22
CA PRO A 34 -0.83 -6.91 2.05
C PRO A 34 -0.35 -5.79 1.13
N ALA A 35 -1.23 -4.85 0.80
CA ALA A 35 -0.92 -3.76 -0.12
C ALA A 35 0.09 -2.76 0.48
N THR A 36 -0.09 -2.44 1.76
CA THR A 36 0.78 -1.49 2.48
C THR A 36 2.18 -2.05 2.68
N VAL A 37 2.29 -3.33 3.07
CA VAL A 37 3.56 -4.03 3.22
C VAL A 37 4.28 -4.17 1.87
N LEU A 38 3.56 -4.55 0.81
CA LEU A 38 4.13 -4.66 -0.52
C LEU A 38 4.76 -3.34 -0.98
N CYS A 39 4.08 -2.21 -0.75
CA CYS A 39 4.65 -0.89 -1.05
C CYS A 39 5.91 -0.60 -0.25
N ALA A 40 5.88 -0.84 1.06
CA ALA A 40 7.02 -0.60 1.92
C ALA A 40 8.25 -1.41 1.43
N LEU A 41 8.04 -2.68 1.09
CA LEU A 41 9.09 -3.55 0.57
C LEU A 41 9.61 -3.09 -0.80
N LEU A 42 8.72 -2.72 -1.72
CA LEU A 42 9.12 -2.22 -3.05
C LEU A 42 9.87 -0.90 -2.96
N MET A 43 9.45 -0.01 -2.06
CA MET A 43 10.08 1.29 -1.87
C MET A 43 11.27 1.24 -0.89
N HIS A 44 11.68 0.07 -0.39
CA HIS A 44 12.78 -0.09 0.58
C HIS A 44 12.61 0.67 1.90
N PHE A 45 11.37 0.89 2.33
CA PHE A 45 11.06 1.44 3.64
C PHE A 45 10.91 0.34 4.69
N ASP A 46 11.24 0.69 5.93
CA ASP A 46 10.95 -0.14 7.08
C ASP A 46 9.43 -0.35 7.23
N VAL A 47 8.99 -1.61 7.17
CA VAL A 47 7.57 -1.98 7.17
C VAL A 47 6.87 -1.53 8.46
N SER A 48 7.55 -1.65 9.61
CA SER A 48 7.00 -1.23 10.90
C SER A 48 6.75 0.27 10.95
N THR A 49 7.65 1.07 10.36
CA THR A 49 7.53 2.52 10.24
C THR A 49 6.37 2.92 9.35
N VAL A 50 6.23 2.29 8.17
CA VAL A 50 5.12 2.58 7.25
C VAL A 50 3.78 2.21 7.88
N LEU A 51 3.65 1.04 8.53
CA LEU A 51 2.42 0.64 9.21
C LEU A 51 2.06 1.58 10.36
N THR A 52 3.05 2.05 11.12
CA THR A 52 2.84 2.98 12.23
C THR A 52 2.35 4.34 11.72
N ILE A 53 3.00 4.89 10.67
CA ILE A 53 2.66 6.19 10.11
C ILE A 53 1.30 6.15 9.39
N THR A 54 0.98 5.09 8.65
CA THR A 54 -0.32 4.93 7.98
C THR A 54 -1.48 4.78 8.98
N GLY A 55 -1.26 4.03 10.06
CA GLY A 55 -2.21 3.95 11.18
C GLY A 55 -2.42 5.30 11.85
N PHE A 56 -1.34 6.01 12.18
CA PHE A 56 -1.40 7.36 12.77
C PHE A 56 -2.08 8.37 11.82
N GLY A 57 -1.71 8.37 10.54
CA GLY A 57 -2.29 9.23 9.51
C GLY A 57 -3.79 9.00 9.34
N THR A 58 -4.24 7.74 9.41
CA THR A 58 -5.67 7.40 9.38
C THR A 58 -6.41 7.99 10.59
N ILE A 59 -5.83 7.91 11.80
CA ILE A 59 -6.42 8.51 13.01
C ILE A 59 -6.50 10.04 12.86
N VAL A 60 -5.42 10.68 12.41
CA VAL A 60 -5.38 12.13 12.20
C VAL A 60 -6.42 12.58 11.18
N ALA A 61 -6.60 11.84 10.08
CA ALA A 61 -7.59 12.16 9.06
C ALA A 61 -9.04 11.94 9.56
N LEU A 62 -9.30 10.89 10.33
CA LEU A 62 -10.61 10.63 10.94
C LEU A 62 -10.98 11.70 11.97
N LEU A 63 -10.04 12.09 12.82
CA LEU A 63 -10.24 13.17 13.78
C LEU A 63 -10.38 14.51 13.05
N GLY A 64 -9.52 14.79 12.09
CA GLY A 64 -9.54 16.02 11.29
C GLY A 64 -10.86 16.19 10.52
N SER A 65 -11.36 15.14 9.88
CA SER A 65 -12.67 15.16 9.19
C SER A 65 -13.83 15.38 10.17
N LYS A 66 -13.78 14.75 11.35
CA LYS A 66 -14.75 15.01 12.42
C LYS A 66 -14.72 16.46 12.88
N PHE A 67 -13.55 17.03 13.16
CA PHE A 67 -13.42 18.41 13.64
C PHE A 67 -13.77 19.45 12.56
N ALA A 68 -13.46 19.19 11.30
CA ALA A 68 -13.68 20.15 10.22
C ALA A 68 -15.09 20.06 9.59
N ILE A 69 -15.65 18.86 9.47
CA ILE A 69 -16.89 18.59 8.68
C ILE A 69 -18.00 17.98 9.58
N ASN A 70 -17.75 17.78 10.87
CA ASN A 70 -18.66 17.11 11.81
C ASN A 70 -19.12 15.71 11.36
N THR A 71 -18.36 15.07 10.47
CA THR A 71 -18.69 13.75 9.90
C THR A 71 -17.42 12.93 9.77
N TYR A 72 -17.52 11.63 10.06
CA TYR A 72 -16.43 10.70 9.80
C TYR A 72 -16.44 10.29 8.33
N ILE A 73 -15.29 10.47 7.67
CA ILE A 73 -15.06 9.95 6.33
C ILE A 73 -14.34 8.61 6.51
N PRO A 74 -14.99 7.45 6.30
CA PRO A 74 -14.43 6.14 6.59
C PRO A 74 -13.41 5.72 5.53
N LEU A 75 -12.22 6.33 5.57
CA LEU A 75 -11.11 6.06 4.66
C LEU A 75 -9.88 5.64 5.45
N TYR A 76 -9.26 4.54 5.00
CA TYR A 76 -7.94 4.11 5.46
C TYR A 76 -6.86 4.71 4.56
N TYR A 77 -5.84 5.31 5.16
CA TYR A 77 -4.74 5.93 4.44
C TYR A 77 -3.55 4.98 4.39
N GLY A 78 -3.46 4.19 3.31
CA GLY A 78 -2.33 3.30 3.04
C GLY A 78 -1.24 3.94 2.17
N SER A 79 -0.21 3.15 1.84
CA SER A 79 0.82 3.54 0.89
C SER A 79 0.26 3.64 -0.53
N SER A 80 0.51 4.75 -1.22
CA SER A 80 0.04 4.94 -2.59
C SER A 80 0.98 4.29 -3.61
N PHE A 81 0.40 3.51 -4.51
CA PHE A 81 1.13 2.78 -5.55
C PHE A 81 1.69 3.72 -6.64
N SER A 82 1.13 4.92 -6.79
CA SER A 82 1.61 5.91 -7.76
C SER A 82 3.03 6.39 -7.47
N TYR A 83 3.49 6.33 -6.22
CA TYR A 83 4.85 6.73 -5.85
C TYR A 83 5.90 5.63 -6.08
N ILE A 84 5.51 4.37 -6.31
CA ILE A 84 6.47 3.25 -6.35
C ILE A 84 7.54 3.51 -7.42
N ALA A 85 7.13 3.83 -8.64
CA ALA A 85 8.07 4.04 -9.74
C ALA A 85 9.06 5.19 -9.47
N ALA A 86 8.57 6.32 -8.95
CA ALA A 86 9.41 7.47 -8.62
C ALA A 86 10.40 7.15 -7.50
N VAL A 87 9.91 6.56 -6.41
CA VAL A 87 10.72 6.25 -5.23
C VAL A 87 11.78 5.19 -5.54
N VAL A 88 11.39 4.11 -6.23
CA VAL A 88 12.32 3.05 -6.65
C VAL A 88 13.39 3.61 -7.58
N SER A 89 13.04 4.52 -8.50
CA SER A 89 14.02 5.13 -9.40
C SER A 89 15.04 6.00 -8.66
N ILE A 90 14.60 6.74 -7.63
CA ILE A 90 15.48 7.60 -6.83
C ILE A 90 16.39 6.74 -5.95
N ILE A 91 15.82 5.74 -5.26
CA ILE A 91 16.58 4.83 -4.41
C ILE A 91 17.56 4.01 -5.24
N GLY A 92 17.19 3.56 -6.44
CA GLY A 92 18.10 2.83 -7.34
C GLY A 92 19.27 3.68 -7.85
N VAL A 93 19.16 5.01 -7.85
CA VAL A 93 20.28 5.92 -8.16
C VAL A 93 21.16 6.16 -6.92
N LEU A 94 20.54 6.25 -5.73
CA LEU A 94 21.24 6.50 -4.47
C LEU A 94 21.96 5.26 -3.93
N GLU A 95 21.33 4.10 -4.05
CA GLU A 95 21.77 2.80 -3.54
C GLU A 95 21.53 1.72 -4.61
N PRO A 96 22.38 1.65 -5.66
CA PRO A 96 22.17 0.76 -6.81
C PRO A 96 22.25 -0.73 -6.48
N ASP A 97 22.94 -1.09 -5.39
CA ASP A 97 23.14 -2.49 -4.97
C ASP A 97 22.08 -2.95 -3.94
N LEU A 98 21.02 -2.18 -3.72
CA LEU A 98 20.04 -2.48 -2.69
C LEU A 98 19.13 -3.65 -3.12
N ALA A 99 19.22 -4.76 -2.39
CA ALA A 99 18.38 -5.93 -2.62
C ALA A 99 16.91 -5.65 -2.24
N PHE A 100 15.98 -6.31 -2.92
CA PHE A 100 14.55 -6.21 -2.60
C PHE A 100 14.27 -6.55 -1.13
N GLY A 101 13.44 -5.74 -0.48
CA GLY A 101 13.11 -5.91 0.93
C GLY A 101 14.21 -5.49 1.91
N ALA A 102 15.40 -5.11 1.43
CA ALA A 102 16.39 -4.44 2.25
C ALA A 102 15.93 -3.00 2.53
N VAL A 103 16.15 -2.54 3.77
CA VAL A 103 15.81 -1.19 4.18
C VAL A 103 16.89 -0.23 3.67
N ALA A 104 16.48 0.80 2.94
CA ALA A 104 17.38 1.84 2.45
C ALA A 104 18.06 2.60 3.59
N SER A 105 19.21 3.22 3.29
CA SER A 105 19.91 4.05 4.25
C SER A 105 19.04 5.23 4.74
N PRO A 106 19.23 5.71 5.99
CA PRO A 106 18.49 6.87 6.49
C PRO A 106 18.67 8.12 5.63
N GLU A 107 19.79 8.27 4.94
CA GLU A 107 20.06 9.41 4.05
C GLU A 107 19.16 9.35 2.81
N SER A 108 19.07 8.20 2.13
CA SER A 108 18.17 8.01 0.99
C SER A 108 16.70 8.22 1.38
N ILE A 109 16.30 7.67 2.53
CA ILE A 109 14.94 7.82 3.06
C ILE A 109 14.63 9.29 3.35
N SER A 110 15.60 10.06 3.88
CA SER A 110 15.44 11.49 4.17
C SER A 110 15.15 12.30 2.90
N VAL A 111 15.84 11.98 1.79
CA VAL A 111 15.65 12.63 0.48
C VAL A 111 14.25 12.35 -0.08
N VAL A 112 13.80 11.08 -0.03
CA VAL A 112 12.46 10.70 -0.48
C VAL A 112 11.37 11.33 0.39
N THR A 113 11.60 11.41 1.71
CA THR A 113 10.65 12.00 2.67
C THR A 113 10.46 13.49 2.44
N ALA A 114 11.51 14.21 2.01
CA ALA A 114 11.38 15.61 1.59
C ALA A 114 10.44 15.76 0.38
N GLY A 115 10.53 14.85 -0.59
CA GLY A 115 9.59 14.72 -1.70
C GLY A 115 8.13 14.57 -1.23
N PHE A 116 7.88 13.63 -0.31
CA PHE A 116 6.55 13.42 0.26
C PHE A 116 6.00 14.65 0.99
N LEU A 117 6.84 15.39 1.71
CA LEU A 117 6.41 16.61 2.38
C LEU A 117 5.91 17.64 1.36
N VAL A 118 6.66 17.87 0.29
CA VAL A 118 6.29 18.84 -0.75
C VAL A 118 5.04 18.39 -1.50
N THR A 119 4.91 17.11 -1.83
CA THR A 119 3.67 16.57 -2.38
C THR A 119 2.48 16.78 -1.44
N GLY A 120 2.65 16.55 -0.14
CA GLY A 120 1.62 16.82 0.85
C GLY A 120 1.19 18.30 0.87
N VAL A 121 2.15 19.22 0.82
CA VAL A 121 1.88 20.67 0.74
C VAL A 121 1.15 21.02 -0.56
N ILE A 122 1.60 20.49 -1.70
CA ILE A 122 0.94 20.69 -3.00
C ILE A 122 -0.52 20.21 -2.95
N ASN A 123 -0.78 19.01 -2.40
CA ASN A 123 -2.13 18.47 -2.27
C ASN A 123 -3.02 19.33 -1.38
N VAL A 124 -2.48 19.89 -0.29
CA VAL A 124 -3.21 20.84 0.56
C VAL A 124 -3.54 22.13 -0.20
N LEU A 125 -2.58 22.68 -0.95
CA LEU A 125 -2.79 23.90 -1.75
C LEU A 125 -3.83 23.67 -2.86
N ILE A 126 -3.76 22.55 -3.57
CA ILE A 126 -4.74 22.16 -4.60
C ILE A 126 -6.11 21.96 -3.94
N GLY A 127 -6.19 21.27 -2.80
CA GLY A 127 -7.43 21.10 -2.05
C GLY A 127 -8.06 22.43 -1.64
N LEU A 128 -7.26 23.39 -1.18
CA LEU A 128 -7.72 24.75 -0.87
C LEU A 128 -8.19 25.50 -2.12
N LEU A 129 -7.46 25.37 -3.23
CA LEU A 129 -7.83 25.97 -4.52
C LEU A 129 -9.18 25.43 -5.00
N ILE A 130 -9.40 24.11 -4.95
CA ILE A 130 -10.69 23.48 -5.31
C ILE A 130 -11.82 24.02 -4.42
N ARG A 131 -11.56 24.21 -3.12
CA ARG A 131 -12.55 24.80 -2.21
C ARG A 131 -12.96 26.22 -2.61
N VAL A 132 -12.02 27.03 -3.10
CA VAL A 132 -12.27 28.44 -3.48
C VAL A 132 -12.87 28.57 -4.90
N THR A 133 -12.50 27.72 -5.84
CA THR A 133 -12.77 27.90 -7.29
C THR A 133 -14.06 27.26 -7.81
N GLY A 134 -14.88 26.63 -6.96
CA GLY A 134 -16.17 26.06 -7.38
C GLY A 134 -16.44 24.63 -6.93
N GLY A 135 -15.61 24.07 -6.04
CA GLY A 135 -15.83 22.77 -5.43
C GLY A 135 -15.85 21.65 -6.46
N LYS A 136 -16.73 20.66 -6.24
CA LYS A 136 -16.79 19.42 -7.04
C LYS A 136 -16.95 19.67 -8.55
N LYS A 137 -17.70 20.69 -8.96
CA LYS A 137 -17.96 20.97 -10.40
C LYS A 137 -16.73 21.43 -11.15
N SER A 138 -15.84 22.20 -10.50
CA SER A 138 -14.57 22.62 -11.11
C SER A 138 -13.59 21.46 -11.21
N LEU A 139 -13.58 20.57 -10.20
CA LEU A 139 -12.78 19.35 -10.22
C LEU A 139 -13.23 18.39 -11.34
N ASP A 140 -14.53 18.08 -11.42
CA ASP A 140 -15.09 17.17 -12.43
C ASP A 140 -14.88 17.69 -13.87
N LYS A 141 -14.68 19.01 -14.05
CA LYS A 141 -14.36 19.61 -15.36
C LYS A 141 -12.90 19.45 -15.76
N ILE A 142 -11.98 19.52 -14.80
CA ILE A 142 -10.53 19.44 -15.03
C ILE A 142 -10.07 17.98 -15.05
N LEU A 143 -10.60 17.16 -14.15
CA LEU A 143 -10.30 15.74 -14.00
C LEU A 143 -11.59 14.92 -14.15
N PRO A 144 -12.14 14.83 -15.37
CA PRO A 144 -13.34 14.04 -15.60
C PRO A 144 -13.03 12.54 -15.43
N ALA A 145 -14.08 11.73 -15.32
CA ALA A 145 -13.96 10.30 -15.01
C ALA A 145 -13.11 9.54 -16.04
N GLU A 146 -13.15 9.97 -17.31
CA GLU A 146 -12.37 9.39 -18.41
C GLU A 146 -10.87 9.57 -18.20
N VAL A 147 -10.43 10.71 -17.65
CA VAL A 147 -9.00 10.98 -17.36
C VAL A 147 -8.57 10.22 -16.12
N THR A 148 -9.32 10.36 -15.03
CA THR A 148 -8.98 9.75 -13.74
C THR A 148 -8.97 8.22 -13.82
N GLY A 149 -9.94 7.63 -14.52
CA GLY A 149 -9.99 6.19 -14.78
C GLY A 149 -8.83 5.70 -15.65
N SER A 150 -8.49 6.46 -16.70
CA SER A 150 -7.34 6.11 -17.58
C SER A 150 -6.02 6.12 -16.81
N VAL A 151 -5.79 7.12 -15.95
CA VAL A 151 -4.58 7.19 -15.10
C VAL A 151 -4.51 6.00 -14.14
N ALA A 152 -5.62 5.65 -13.49
CA ALA A 152 -5.68 4.49 -12.60
C ALA A 152 -5.36 3.16 -13.33
N ILE A 153 -5.84 2.99 -14.56
CA ILE A 153 -5.53 1.81 -15.39
C ILE A 153 -4.04 1.75 -15.71
N VAL A 154 -3.42 2.86 -16.11
CA VAL A 154 -1.98 2.92 -16.44
C VAL A 154 -1.14 2.55 -15.22
N ILE A 155 -1.47 3.07 -14.03
CA ILE A 155 -0.80 2.69 -12.78
C ILE A 155 -0.93 1.18 -12.54
N GLY A 156 -2.14 0.63 -12.67
CA GLY A 156 -2.39 -0.81 -12.50
C GLY A 156 -1.59 -1.69 -13.47
N ILE A 157 -1.54 -1.31 -14.75
CA ILE A 157 -0.76 -2.04 -15.78
C ILE A 157 0.74 -1.95 -15.50
N GLY A 158 1.25 -0.79 -15.06
CA GLY A 158 2.66 -0.63 -14.69
C GLY A 158 3.07 -1.57 -13.55
N LEU A 159 2.18 -1.77 -12.58
CA LEU A 159 2.42 -2.69 -11.46
C LEU A 159 2.26 -4.16 -11.86
N ALA A 160 1.42 -4.46 -12.86
CA ALA A 160 1.26 -5.81 -13.38
C ALA A 160 2.59 -6.36 -13.94
N TYR A 161 3.40 -5.52 -14.60
CA TYR A 161 4.74 -5.91 -15.03
C TYR A 161 5.62 -6.34 -13.85
N THR A 162 5.66 -5.53 -12.79
CA THR A 162 6.42 -5.84 -11.56
C THR A 162 5.91 -7.13 -10.91
N ALA A 163 4.59 -7.34 -10.88
CA ALA A 163 4.00 -8.57 -10.35
C ALA A 163 4.41 -9.81 -11.16
N LEU A 164 4.49 -9.73 -12.49
CA LEU A 164 4.95 -10.83 -13.35
C LEU A 164 6.44 -11.13 -13.15
N THR A 165 7.27 -10.11 -12.95
CA THR A 165 8.70 -10.30 -12.62
C THR A 165 8.87 -10.98 -11.26
N MET A 166 8.03 -10.64 -10.27
CA MET A 166 8.03 -11.30 -8.96
C MET A 166 7.51 -12.74 -9.04
N ALA A 167 6.46 -12.99 -9.83
CA ALA A 167 5.88 -14.31 -10.03
C ALA A 167 6.82 -15.28 -10.76
N SER A 168 7.67 -14.77 -11.64
CA SER A 168 8.64 -15.57 -12.40
C SER A 168 9.94 -15.88 -11.64
N GLY A 169 10.17 -15.23 -10.48
CA GLY A 169 11.41 -15.36 -9.72
C GLY A 169 12.63 -14.74 -10.40
N THR A 170 12.42 -13.83 -11.36
CA THR A 170 13.49 -13.17 -12.15
C THR A 170 13.93 -11.83 -11.55
N CYS A 171 13.35 -11.43 -10.42
CA CYS A 171 13.71 -10.21 -9.70
C CYS A 171 13.85 -10.52 -8.20
N CYS A 172 14.30 -9.53 -7.42
CA CYS A 172 14.33 -9.57 -5.96
C CYS A 172 15.37 -10.48 -5.30
N GLY A 173 16.59 -10.58 -5.86
CA GLY A 173 17.72 -11.25 -5.21
C GLY A 173 17.75 -12.78 -5.36
N VAL A 174 16.88 -13.35 -6.17
CA VAL A 174 16.95 -14.74 -6.63
C VAL A 174 17.77 -14.73 -7.92
N GLU A 175 19.06 -15.06 -7.81
CA GLU A 175 20.11 -15.06 -8.87
C GLU A 175 19.72 -14.42 -10.21
N ALA A 176 20.35 -13.28 -10.52
CA ALA A 176 20.04 -12.39 -11.66
C ALA A 176 20.17 -12.98 -13.09
N ASN A 177 20.28 -14.30 -13.25
CA ASN A 177 20.41 -15.00 -14.54
C ASN A 177 19.78 -16.41 -14.56
N MET A 178 18.94 -16.79 -13.60
CA MET A 178 18.24 -18.08 -13.67
C MET A 178 17.08 -18.04 -14.67
N ALA A 179 16.94 -19.12 -15.47
CA ALA A 179 15.75 -19.35 -16.26
C ALA A 179 14.51 -19.34 -15.35
N PRO A 180 13.36 -18.81 -15.82
CA PRO A 180 12.13 -18.76 -15.03
C PRO A 180 11.82 -20.16 -14.49
N THR A 181 12.02 -20.35 -13.19
CA THR A 181 11.92 -21.69 -12.61
C THR A 181 10.44 -22.00 -12.43
N LEU A 182 10.01 -23.15 -12.93
CA LEU A 182 8.61 -23.61 -12.87
C LEU A 182 8.03 -23.56 -11.44
N LYS A 183 8.90 -23.67 -10.43
CA LYS A 183 8.59 -23.55 -9.00
C LYS A 183 7.94 -22.22 -8.61
N TRP A 184 8.49 -21.09 -9.08
CA TRP A 184 7.97 -19.74 -8.76
C TRP A 184 6.62 -19.50 -9.41
N TRP A 185 6.51 -19.85 -10.69
CA TRP A 185 5.25 -19.77 -11.44
C TRP A 185 4.16 -20.66 -10.83
N LEU A 186 4.51 -21.86 -10.37
CA LEU A 186 3.57 -22.76 -9.70
C LEU A 186 3.07 -22.18 -8.38
N ALA A 187 3.95 -21.64 -7.54
CA ALA A 187 3.55 -20.98 -6.29
C ALA A 187 2.67 -19.74 -6.55
N ALA A 188 3.05 -18.90 -7.51
CA ALA A 188 2.30 -17.70 -7.89
C ALA A 188 0.91 -18.05 -8.47
N LEU A 189 0.83 -19.05 -9.36
CA LEU A 189 -0.43 -19.50 -9.96
C LEU A 189 -1.36 -20.09 -8.91
N ILE A 190 -0.85 -20.92 -7.99
CA ILE A 190 -1.64 -21.50 -6.90
C ILE A 190 -2.17 -20.38 -5.99
N THR A 191 -1.33 -19.41 -5.64
CA THR A 191 -1.73 -18.25 -4.82
C THR A 191 -2.81 -17.42 -5.52
N PHE A 192 -2.66 -17.16 -6.82
CA PHE A 192 -3.63 -16.42 -7.62
C PHE A 192 -4.97 -17.17 -7.73
N LEU A 193 -4.93 -18.46 -8.07
CA LEU A 193 -6.14 -19.29 -8.13
C LEU A 193 -6.82 -19.38 -6.77
N ALA A 194 -6.07 -19.52 -5.68
CA ALA A 194 -6.62 -19.48 -4.33
C ALA A 194 -7.31 -18.14 -4.03
N ALA A 195 -6.73 -17.01 -4.44
CA ALA A 195 -7.35 -15.70 -4.28
C ALA A 195 -8.68 -15.58 -5.03
N VAL A 196 -8.73 -16.07 -6.27
CA VAL A 196 -9.96 -16.09 -7.09
C VAL A 196 -11.01 -17.01 -6.46
N ILE A 197 -10.63 -18.24 -6.10
CA ILE A 197 -11.53 -19.23 -5.49
C ILE A 197 -12.06 -18.69 -4.16
N PHE A 198 -11.19 -18.19 -3.28
CA PHE A 198 -11.61 -17.62 -1.99
C PHE A 198 -12.50 -16.41 -2.15
N SER A 199 -12.23 -15.50 -3.10
CA SER A 199 -13.12 -14.36 -3.37
C SER A 199 -14.53 -14.80 -3.77
N VAL A 200 -14.66 -15.82 -4.62
CA VAL A 200 -15.98 -16.31 -5.08
C VAL A 200 -16.68 -17.15 -4.00
N TYR A 201 -15.99 -18.11 -3.38
CA TYR A 201 -16.59 -19.06 -2.43
C TYR A 201 -16.85 -18.48 -1.04
N LEU A 202 -16.13 -17.43 -0.64
CA LEU A 202 -16.31 -16.76 0.64
C LEU A 202 -17.24 -15.55 0.53
N GLN A 203 -17.69 -15.20 -0.69
CA GLN A 203 -18.64 -14.12 -0.92
C GLN A 203 -19.91 -14.35 -0.07
N GLY A 204 -20.27 -13.36 0.75
CA GLY A 204 -21.45 -13.43 1.63
C GLY A 204 -21.26 -14.24 2.92
N LYS A 205 -20.09 -14.84 3.18
CA LYS A 205 -19.80 -15.60 4.42
C LYS A 205 -19.33 -14.73 5.59
N GLY A 206 -19.81 -13.48 5.68
CA GLY A 206 -19.47 -12.55 6.76
C GLY A 206 -17.98 -12.19 6.81
N PHE A 207 -17.37 -12.25 8.01
CA PHE A 207 -15.99 -11.82 8.29
C PHE A 207 -14.94 -12.46 7.35
N ILE A 208 -15.06 -13.76 7.10
CA ILE A 208 -14.10 -14.51 6.26
C ILE A 208 -14.20 -14.09 4.79
N GLY A 209 -15.38 -13.65 4.34
CA GLY A 209 -15.61 -13.15 2.99
C GLY A 209 -14.89 -11.85 2.67
N MET A 210 -14.36 -11.16 3.68
CA MET A 210 -13.64 -9.89 3.52
C MET A 210 -12.12 -10.10 3.55
N LEU A 211 -11.61 -11.31 3.84
CA LEU A 211 -10.18 -11.65 3.90
C LEU A 211 -9.66 -12.60 2.78
N PRO A 212 -10.27 -12.73 1.58
CA PRO A 212 -9.89 -13.75 0.62
C PRO A 212 -8.43 -13.60 0.14
N ILE A 213 -7.95 -12.36 -0.04
CA ILE A 213 -6.58 -12.06 -0.47
C ILE A 213 -5.56 -12.49 0.59
N LEU A 214 -5.83 -12.22 1.87
CA LEU A 214 -4.95 -12.62 2.96
C LEU A 214 -4.89 -14.14 3.10
N LEU A 215 -6.04 -14.81 3.04
CA LEU A 215 -6.11 -16.28 3.11
C LEU A 215 -5.37 -16.94 1.94
N ALA A 216 -5.48 -16.35 0.74
CA ALA A 216 -4.74 -16.82 -0.42
C ALA A 216 -3.23 -16.66 -0.24
N MET A 217 -2.77 -15.53 0.32
CA MET A 217 -1.36 -15.31 0.64
C MET A 217 -0.84 -16.33 1.66
N ILE A 218 -1.61 -16.62 2.72
CA ILE A 218 -1.25 -17.64 3.72
C ILE A 218 -1.13 -19.02 3.04
N LEU A 219 -2.08 -19.39 2.19
CA LEU A 219 -2.04 -20.64 1.46
C LEU A 219 -0.83 -20.69 0.51
N GLY A 220 -0.57 -19.61 -0.22
CA GLY A 220 0.60 -19.46 -1.07
C GLY A 220 1.92 -19.65 -0.32
N TYR A 221 2.03 -19.05 0.86
CA TYR A 221 3.18 -19.20 1.74
C TYR A 221 3.35 -20.65 2.22
N VAL A 222 2.28 -21.31 2.65
CA VAL A 222 2.30 -22.73 3.06
C VAL A 222 2.74 -23.64 1.91
N VAL A 223 2.30 -23.35 0.68
CA VAL A 223 2.71 -24.08 -0.53
C VAL A 223 4.16 -23.80 -0.90
N ALA A 224 4.68 -22.60 -0.63
CA ALA A 224 6.07 -22.24 -0.90
C ALA A 224 7.09 -22.99 -0.01
N ILE A 225 6.69 -23.41 1.20
CA ILE A 225 7.53 -24.17 2.14
C ILE A 225 8.06 -25.48 1.52
N PRO A 226 7.22 -26.45 1.09
CA PRO A 226 7.69 -27.70 0.50
C PRO A 226 8.40 -27.51 -0.85
N ILE A 227 8.21 -26.38 -1.53
CA ILE A 227 8.89 -26.05 -2.79
C ILE A 227 10.33 -25.54 -2.52
N GLY A 228 10.65 -25.23 -1.25
CA GLY A 228 11.97 -24.76 -0.82
C GLY A 228 12.22 -23.28 -1.14
N LEU A 229 11.16 -22.47 -1.26
CA LEU A 229 11.26 -21.03 -1.56
C LEU A 229 11.29 -20.15 -0.30
N VAL A 230 11.15 -20.74 0.88
CA VAL A 230 11.08 -20.01 2.16
C VAL A 230 12.40 -20.18 2.90
N ASP A 231 13.06 -19.06 3.18
CA ASP A 231 14.20 -19.02 4.09
C ASP A 231 13.73 -18.63 5.50
N PHE A 232 14.01 -19.51 6.47
CA PHE A 232 13.66 -19.31 7.88
C PHE A 232 14.81 -18.68 8.69
N SER A 233 15.97 -18.44 8.07
CA SER A 233 17.18 -17.94 8.75
C SER A 233 16.99 -16.59 9.45
N THR A 234 16.05 -15.77 8.95
CA THR A 234 15.77 -14.42 9.44
C THR A 234 14.71 -14.39 10.55
N ILE A 235 13.99 -15.49 10.77
CA ILE A 235 12.91 -15.56 11.76
C ILE A 235 13.51 -15.65 13.17
N GLY A 236 13.35 -14.56 13.94
CA GLY A 236 13.87 -14.46 15.30
C GLY A 236 15.16 -13.64 15.44
N ALA A 237 15.68 -13.06 14.35
CA ALA A 237 16.82 -12.14 14.41
C ALA A 237 16.44 -10.75 14.96
N SER A 238 15.14 -10.42 15.04
CA SER A 238 14.65 -9.15 15.57
C SER A 238 14.17 -9.27 17.01
N GLY A 239 14.28 -8.18 17.77
CA GLY A 239 13.73 -8.09 19.12
C GLY A 239 12.20 -8.11 19.11
N TRP A 240 11.61 -8.63 20.18
CA TRP A 240 10.15 -8.72 20.38
C TRP A 240 9.43 -7.38 20.27
N ILE A 241 10.13 -6.28 20.62
CA ILE A 241 9.67 -4.91 20.45
C ILE A 241 10.78 -4.16 19.73
N THR A 242 10.47 -3.71 18.51
CA THR A 242 11.36 -2.84 17.73
C THR A 242 10.66 -1.51 17.52
N VAL A 243 11.31 -0.42 17.93
CA VAL A 243 10.78 0.93 17.74
C VAL A 243 10.94 1.32 16.27
N PRO A 244 9.90 1.88 15.62
CA PRO A 244 10.00 2.35 14.25
C PRO A 244 11.11 3.40 14.08
N LYS A 245 11.89 3.30 13.00
CA LYS A 245 12.96 4.25 12.70
C LYS A 245 12.35 5.48 12.02
N ILE A 246 12.13 6.54 12.79
CA ILE A 246 11.64 7.81 12.25
C ILE A 246 12.82 8.57 11.64
N VAL A 247 12.68 8.95 10.38
CA VAL A 247 13.67 9.70 9.61
C VAL A 247 13.06 11.05 9.23
N PHE A 248 13.84 12.13 9.38
CA PHE A 248 13.41 13.50 9.09
C PHE A 248 13.84 13.94 7.68
N PRO A 249 13.05 14.80 7.02
CA PRO A 249 13.39 15.28 5.68
C PRO A 249 14.63 16.20 5.71
N VAL A 250 15.49 16.05 4.71
CA VAL A 250 16.67 16.91 4.50
C VAL A 250 16.46 17.71 3.22
N PHE A 251 16.72 19.02 3.27
CA PHE A 251 16.54 19.94 2.13
C PHE A 251 17.86 20.48 1.54
N ASN A 252 19.00 20.02 2.08
CA ASN A 252 20.30 20.64 1.81
C ASN A 252 21.13 19.92 0.72
N ASP A 253 20.54 18.97 0.00
CA ASP A 253 21.24 18.18 -1.02
C ASP A 253 20.69 18.42 -2.42
N ALA A 254 21.55 18.44 -3.44
CA ALA A 254 21.18 18.65 -4.84
C ALA A 254 20.23 17.55 -5.35
N LEU A 255 20.36 16.33 -4.82
CA LEU A 255 19.48 15.20 -5.11
C LEU A 255 18.09 15.36 -4.51
N THR A 256 17.95 16.21 -3.49
CA THR A 256 16.64 16.59 -2.93
C THR A 256 15.82 17.34 -3.98
N ALA A 257 16.41 18.23 -4.78
CA ALA A 257 15.68 18.94 -5.83
C ALA A 257 15.08 17.98 -6.89
N THR A 258 15.83 16.94 -7.27
CA THR A 258 15.35 15.89 -8.18
C THR A 258 14.23 15.07 -7.56
N ALA A 259 14.37 14.69 -6.28
CA ALA A 259 13.35 13.95 -5.56
C ALA A 259 12.07 14.80 -5.36
N LEU A 260 12.21 16.08 -5.06
CA LEU A 260 11.12 17.04 -4.95
C LEU A 260 10.31 17.16 -6.24
N ILE A 261 10.98 17.23 -7.39
CA ILE A 261 10.31 17.30 -8.68
C ILE A 261 9.71 15.94 -9.06
N GLY A 262 10.48 14.86 -8.97
CA GLY A 262 10.05 13.52 -9.36
C GLY A 262 8.88 12.99 -8.54
N ILE A 263 8.92 13.17 -7.22
CA ILE A 263 7.84 12.76 -6.29
C ILE A 263 6.74 13.82 -6.24
N GLY A 264 7.09 15.11 -6.34
CA GLY A 264 6.14 16.21 -6.38
C GLY A 264 5.17 16.14 -7.55
N VAL A 265 5.64 15.73 -8.74
CA VAL A 265 4.77 15.56 -9.92
C VAL A 265 3.78 14.40 -9.72
N MET A 266 4.14 13.37 -8.94
CA MET A 266 3.22 12.27 -8.63
C MET A 266 2.02 12.72 -7.79
N ALA A 267 2.04 13.92 -7.21
CA ALA A 267 0.87 14.56 -6.60
C ALA A 267 -0.34 14.60 -7.56
N ILE A 268 -0.09 14.75 -8.87
CA ILE A 268 -1.15 14.83 -9.90
C ILE A 268 -1.85 13.47 -10.10
N ALA A 269 -1.14 12.38 -9.81
CA ALA A 269 -1.63 11.01 -9.95
C ALA A 269 -2.23 10.43 -8.66
N THR A 270 -2.24 11.19 -7.56
CA THR A 270 -2.86 10.84 -6.27
C THR A 270 -4.08 11.69 -5.98
#